data_AF-A0A846ABN7-F1
#
_entry.id   AF-A0A846ABN7-F1
#
_cell.length_a   1.000
_cell.length_b   1.000
_cell.length_c   1.000
_cell.angle_alpha   90.00
_cell.angle_beta   90.00
_cell.angle_gamma   90.00
#
_symmetry.space_group_name_H-M   'P 1'
#
loop_
_entity.id
_entity.type
_entity.pdbx_description
1 polymer ?
#
loop_
_entity_poly.entity_id
_entity_poly.type
_entity_poly.pdbx_seq_one_letter_code
_entity_poly.pdbx_strand_id
1 'polypeptide(L)' 'MSEVDRQQQWMWENKKHRIDHRIVSFNQHHVRPIVRVKAGINTEFGAKLSASCIDGYVFLHR' A
#
# COMPACT_ATOMS: atom_id res chain seq x y z
N MET A 1 3.53 14.60 -17.76
CA MET A 1 3.11 14.61 -16.34
C MET A 1 2.40 13.31 -16.07
N SER A 2 2.62 12.70 -14.91
CA SER A 2 1.98 11.46 -14.50
C SER A 2 0.60 11.73 -13.87
N GLU A 3 -0.22 10.68 -13.78
CA GLU A 3 -1.51 10.74 -13.07
C GLU A 3 -1.31 11.05 -11.58
N VAL A 4 -0.22 10.57 -10.96
CA VAL A 4 0.11 10.88 -9.57
C VAL A 4 0.39 12.38 -9.40
N ASP A 5 1.11 13.01 -10.34
CA ASP A 5 1.41 14.45 -10.29
C ASP A 5 0.10 15.26 -10.35
N ARG A 6 -0.83 14.87 -11.24
CA ARG A 6 -2.17 15.47 -11.36
C ARG A 6 -2.95 15.36 -10.05
N GLN A 7 -2.96 14.19 -9.43
CA GLN A 7 -3.67 13.96 -8.16
C GLN A 7 -3.03 14.76 -7.01
N GLN A 8 -1.70 14.81 -6.91
CA GLN A 8 -1.00 15.59 -5.89
C GLN A 8 -1.27 17.09 -6.03
N GLN A 9 -1.18 17.64 -7.25
CA GLN A 9 -1.46 19.05 -7.54
C GLN A 9 -2.90 19.42 -7.16
N TRP A 10 -3.88 18.63 -7.58
CA TRP A 10 -5.29 18.87 -7.23
C TRP A 10 -5.53 18.83 -5.71
N MET A 11 -4.92 17.85 -5.02
CA MET A 11 -5.02 17.71 -3.55
C MET A 11 -4.41 18.90 -2.81
N TRP A 12 -3.30 19.45 -3.32
CA TRP A 12 -2.66 20.67 -2.80
C TRP A 12 -3.54 21.90 -3.01
N GLU A 13 -3.96 22.18 -4.24
CA GLU A 13 -4.81 23.32 -4.61
C GLU A 13 -6.14 23.34 -3.83
N ASN A 14 -6.78 22.16 -3.70
CA ASN A 14 -8.06 22.02 -3.01
C ASN A 14 -7.91 21.90 -1.47
N LYS A 15 -6.68 21.82 -0.95
CA LYS A 15 -6.37 21.53 0.47
C LYS A 15 -7.08 20.26 0.98
N LYS A 16 -7.13 19.19 0.16
CA LYS A 16 -7.83 17.93 0.44
C LYS A 16 -6.85 16.76 0.51
N HIS A 17 -6.86 16.04 1.63
CA HIS A 17 -6.03 14.84 1.82
C HIS A 17 -6.61 13.54 1.22
N ARG A 18 -7.75 13.63 0.53
CA ARG A 18 -8.40 12.52 -0.19
C ARG A 18 -8.81 12.96 -1.61
N ILE A 19 -8.55 12.09 -2.56
CA ILE A 19 -9.17 12.03 -3.89
C ILE A 19 -9.59 10.58 -4.12
N ASP A 20 -10.65 10.34 -4.88
CA ASP A 20 -11.11 8.97 -5.15
C ASP A 20 -10.19 8.30 -6.18
N HIS A 21 -9.93 7.00 -6.04
CA HIS A 21 -8.88 6.27 -6.78
C HIS A 21 -7.45 6.85 -6.61
N ARG A 22 -7.14 7.41 -5.43
CA ARG A 22 -5.81 7.95 -5.11
C ARG A 22 -4.70 6.92 -5.32
N ILE A 23 -3.79 7.19 -6.25
CA ILE A 23 -2.59 6.41 -6.48
C ILE A 23 -1.53 6.84 -5.45
N VAL A 24 -1.21 5.95 -4.51
CA VAL A 24 -0.22 6.19 -3.45
C VAL A 24 1.18 5.67 -3.85
N SER A 25 1.27 4.75 -4.80
CA SER A 25 2.53 4.21 -5.34
C SER A 25 2.47 4.02 -6.85
N PHE A 26 3.55 4.38 -7.54
CA PHE A 26 3.73 4.11 -8.97
C PHE A 26 3.89 2.61 -9.27
N ASN A 27 4.46 1.83 -8.34
CA ASN A 27 4.72 0.40 -8.55
C ASN A 27 3.54 -0.48 -8.09
N GLN A 28 2.61 0.09 -7.31
CA GLN A 28 1.44 -0.61 -6.80
C GLN A 28 0.26 0.36 -6.63
N HIS A 29 -0.49 0.57 -7.71
CA HIS A 29 -1.59 1.54 -7.75
C HIS A 29 -2.79 1.17 -6.87
N HIS A 30 -2.94 -0.11 -6.49
CA HIS A 30 -3.96 -0.55 -5.55
C HIS A 30 -3.43 -0.51 -4.11
N VAL A 31 -4.24 0.02 -3.20
CA VAL A 31 -4.00 -0.15 -1.76
C VAL A 31 -4.10 -1.65 -1.44
N ARG A 32 -3.09 -2.22 -0.78
CA ARG A 32 -3.24 -3.47 -0.04
C ARG A 32 -3.98 -3.13 1.24
N PRO A 33 -5.13 -3.73 1.54
CA PRO A 33 -5.98 -3.22 3.13
C PRO A 33 -5.17 -3.48 4.41
N ILE A 34 -5.79 -3.27 5.57
CA ILE A 34 -5.08 -3.19 6.85
C ILE A 34 -5.33 -4.44 7.71
N VAL A 35 -4.32 -4.84 8.49
CA VAL A 35 -4.39 -5.91 9.50
C VAL A 35 -5.11 -5.37 10.73
N ARG A 36 -6.27 -5.95 11.11
CA ARG A 36 -7.03 -5.52 12.29
C ARG A 36 -7.32 -6.73 13.17
N VAL A 37 -7.05 -6.59 14.47
CA VAL A 37 -7.03 -7.72 15.42
C VAL A 37 -8.45 -8.19 15.76
N LYS A 38 -9.04 -9.03 14.89
CA LYS A 38 -10.30 -9.75 15.15
C LYS A 38 -10.17 -11.20 14.72
N ALA A 39 -10.32 -12.12 15.66
CA ALA A 39 -10.34 -13.55 15.37
C ALA A 39 -11.42 -13.87 14.31
N GLY A 40 -11.03 -14.58 13.25
CA GLY A 40 -11.88 -14.95 12.12
C GLY A 40 -11.75 -14.05 10.88
N ILE A 41 -11.27 -12.81 11.00
CA ILE A 41 -10.97 -11.91 9.86
C ILE A 41 -9.66 -11.16 10.17
N ASN A 42 -8.51 -11.80 9.89
CA ASN A 42 -7.19 -11.30 10.32
C ASN A 42 -6.74 -10.02 9.60
N THR A 43 -7.20 -9.82 8.36
CA THR A 43 -6.95 -8.60 7.58
C THR A 43 -8.24 -8.21 6.89
N GLU A 44 -8.44 -6.92 6.67
CA GLU A 44 -9.43 -6.45 5.70
C GLU A 44 -8.97 -6.79 4.25
N PHE A 45 -7.66 -7.03 4.05
CA PHE A 45 -6.86 -6.95 2.80
C PHE A 45 -5.71 -8.01 2.90
N GLY A 46 -5.91 -9.22 2.35
CA GLY A 46 -4.84 -10.12 1.87
C GLY A 46 -4.03 -10.95 2.89
N ALA A 47 -3.29 -11.94 2.36
CA ALA A 47 -2.37 -12.82 3.08
C ALA A 47 -0.95 -12.22 3.21
N LYS A 48 -0.19 -12.65 4.22
CA LYS A 48 1.12 -12.08 4.60
C LYS A 48 2.23 -13.12 4.46
N LEU A 49 3.28 -12.79 3.70
CA LEU A 49 4.52 -13.58 3.61
C LEU A 49 5.57 -13.02 4.57
N SER A 50 6.51 -13.85 5.02
CA SER A 50 7.65 -13.48 5.84
C SER A 50 8.98 -13.85 5.17
N ALA A 51 10.02 -13.06 5.41
CA ALA A 51 11.35 -13.26 4.84
C ALA A 51 12.43 -12.84 5.83
N SER A 52 13.60 -13.47 5.75
CA SER A 52 14.80 -13.14 6.54
C SER A 52 16.03 -13.13 5.63
N CYS A 53 16.96 -12.20 5.82
CA CYS A 53 18.20 -12.13 5.05
C CYS A 53 19.41 -12.42 5.95
N ILE A 54 20.32 -13.29 5.50
CA ILE A 54 21.58 -13.63 6.17
C ILE A 54 22.67 -13.71 5.08
N ASP A 55 23.80 -13.04 5.30
CA ASP A 55 24.98 -13.02 4.41
C ASP A 55 24.68 -12.77 2.92
N GLY A 56 23.66 -11.94 2.65
CA GLY A 56 23.19 -11.58 1.31
C GLY A 56 22.11 -12.49 0.72
N TYR A 57 21.81 -13.63 1.36
CA TYR A 57 20.80 -14.59 0.91
C TYR A 57 19.45 -14.34 1.59
N VAL A 58 18.39 -14.22 0.80
CA VAL A 58 17.01 -14.00 1.27
C VAL A 58 16.26 -15.33 1.33
N PHE A 59 15.83 -15.71 2.53
CA PHE A 59 15.04 -16.90 2.80
C PHE A 59 13.58 -16.51 3.01
N LEU A 60 12.67 -17.10 2.23
CA LEU A 60 11.22 -16.96 2.40
C LEU A 60 10.70 -18.05 3.33
N HIS A 61 9.94 -17.65 4.36
CA HIS A 61 9.26 -18.55 5.28
C HIS A 61 7.77 -18.64 4.92
N ARG A 62 7.13 -19.75 5.29
CA ARG A 62 5.74 -20.09 4.95
C ARG A 62 4.94 -20.47 6.19
#